data_AF-A0A6A3FFS9-F1
#
_entry.id   AF-A0A6A3FFS9-F1
#
_cell.length_a   1.000
_cell.length_b   1.000
_cell.length_c   1.000
_cell.angle_alpha   90.00
_cell.angle_beta   90.00
_cell.angle_gamma   90.00
#
_symmetry.space_group_name_H-M   'P 1'
#
loop_
_entity.id
_entity.type
_entity.pdbx_description
1 polymer ?
#
loop_
_entity_poly.entity_id
_entity_poly.type
_entity_poly.pdbx_seq_one_letter_code
_entity_poly.pdbx_strand_id
1 'polypeptide(L)'
;MDLPPIWMLLLMLATLPLVLVTAQTCDAQSLTLSSSCGGVCDSYQPCLAYNVSDTTSCNSCVADAAGDCSFVCYNIYREEPADRSLFVFFITYGLYQSEEERAARIEDSTYDVTLQSIPDNTSTYAWASNNIITRVDALDLPSATLSVVLAGGTSFEYMLKSKVVDLELADDLLTAQTQVNRVWLLSMNLKEQIGTVRDLLPISTTYLNLANTLLHEFPTDLLSLPSISSLYLNMNFITAVNSTVGSSKIINIGLSANGMTSFEGDFPNLAVLDLSKNELTEVPAIIFKMSSLTSLYLAGNPLKTPTFTADQVNFLMGLTSFDLTSGDFKENAKCDTAAQRTIQGLTVCVSDLVLNAASGSSESNGV
;
A
#
# COMPACT_ATOMS: atom_id res chain seq x y z
N MET A 1 52.94 73.56 35.81
CA MET A 1 53.42 72.58 36.79
C MET A 1 52.30 71.57 36.96
N ASP A 2 52.70 70.30 36.97
CA ASP A 2 52.00 69.11 37.45
C ASP A 2 51.11 68.29 36.48
N LEU A 3 51.63 67.09 36.17
CA LEU A 3 50.96 65.84 35.74
C LEU A 3 50.96 64.87 36.97
N PRO A 4 50.32 63.68 36.93
CA PRO A 4 48.89 63.33 37.02
C PRO A 4 48.63 62.34 38.21
N PRO A 5 47.43 61.73 38.35
CA PRO A 5 47.31 60.30 37.94
C PRO A 5 45.94 60.00 37.27
N ILE A 6 45.90 59.33 36.11
CA ILE A 6 45.60 57.89 35.91
C ILE A 6 44.46 57.41 36.83
N TRP A 7 43.34 56.94 36.26
CA TRP A 7 42.65 55.66 36.55
C TRP A 7 41.27 55.64 35.83
N MET A 8 40.99 54.50 35.18
CA MET A 8 39.75 54.05 34.54
C MET A 8 39.31 54.64 33.19
N LEU A 9 39.93 54.09 32.14
CA LEU A 9 39.34 53.93 30.81
C LEU A 9 38.25 52.83 30.90
N LEU A 10 36.98 53.19 30.82
CA LEU A 10 35.88 52.22 30.68
C LEU A 10 35.80 51.80 29.20
N LEU A 11 36.54 50.74 28.82
CA LEU A 11 36.33 50.06 27.55
C LEU A 11 35.01 49.30 27.63
N MET A 12 33.98 49.78 26.92
CA MET A 12 32.89 48.93 26.47
C MET A 12 33.46 47.95 25.44
N LEU A 13 33.95 46.80 25.90
CA LEU A 13 34.06 45.61 25.07
C LEU A 13 32.64 45.07 24.87
N ALA A 14 32.04 45.42 23.75
CA ALA A 14 30.93 44.66 23.20
C ALA A 14 31.46 43.26 22.90
N THR A 15 31.28 42.33 23.84
CA THR A 15 31.37 40.91 23.54
C THR A 15 30.22 40.60 22.61
N LEU A 16 30.47 40.58 21.29
CA LEU A 16 29.63 39.76 20.44
C LEU A 16 29.64 38.36 21.07
N PRO A 17 28.48 37.73 21.33
CA PRO A 17 28.49 36.31 21.53
C PRO A 17 29.14 35.73 20.28
N LEU A 18 30.25 35.03 20.47
CA LEU A 18 30.73 34.07 19.49
C LEU A 18 29.48 33.20 19.23
N VAL A 19 28.85 33.41 18.08
CA VAL A 19 27.98 32.38 17.52
C VAL A 19 28.93 31.22 17.35
N LEU A 20 28.88 30.27 18.29
CA LEU A 20 29.36 28.93 18.02
C LEU A 20 28.53 28.51 16.83
N VAL A 21 29.11 28.63 15.64
CA VAL A 21 28.64 27.88 14.48
C VAL A 21 28.83 26.44 14.91
N THR A 22 27.75 25.82 15.38
CA THR A 22 27.73 24.39 15.62
C THR A 22 28.12 23.71 14.32
N ALA A 23 29.08 22.78 14.42
CA ALA A 23 29.64 22.03 13.32
C ALA A 23 28.52 21.50 12.39
N GLN A 24 28.80 21.65 11.10
CA GLN A 24 28.15 21.08 9.92
C GLN A 24 27.10 19.99 10.24
N THR A 25 25.82 20.30 10.01
CA THR A 25 24.73 19.30 10.04
C THR A 25 24.89 18.40 8.83
N CYS A 26 25.05 17.08 9.03
CA CYS A 26 25.07 16.13 7.92
C CYS A 26 23.82 16.29 7.04
N ASP A 27 23.96 16.19 5.72
CA ASP A 27 22.85 16.39 4.78
C ASP A 27 21.71 15.37 4.98
N ALA A 28 22.04 14.16 5.43
CA ALA A 28 21.07 13.17 5.92
C ALA A 28 21.06 13.12 7.46
N GLN A 29 20.02 12.51 8.04
CA GLN A 29 19.84 12.38 9.49
C GLN A 29 19.95 10.92 9.96
N SER A 30 20.30 10.69 11.22
CA SER A 30 20.65 9.35 11.77
C SER A 30 19.50 8.33 11.78
N LEU A 31 18.27 8.78 11.56
CA LEU A 31 17.05 7.97 11.51
C LEU A 31 16.28 8.15 10.17
N THR A 32 16.84 8.91 9.23
CA THR A 32 16.21 9.23 7.94
C THR A 32 16.98 8.56 6.82
N LEU A 33 16.34 7.57 6.18
CA LEU A 33 16.88 6.95 4.98
C LEU A 33 16.78 7.94 3.81
N SER A 34 17.90 8.30 3.18
CA SER A 34 17.93 9.30 2.11
C SER A 34 18.99 8.95 1.06
N SER A 35 18.88 9.51 -0.15
CA SER A 35 19.96 9.47 -1.16
C SER A 35 21.02 10.58 -0.98
N SER A 36 20.84 11.49 -0.01
CA SER A 36 21.77 12.58 0.29
C SER A 36 22.97 12.12 1.13
N CYS A 37 23.85 11.32 0.52
CA CYS A 37 24.91 10.59 1.23
C CYS A 37 26.29 11.28 1.23
N GLY A 38 26.35 12.60 1.01
CA GLY A 38 27.61 13.37 1.03
C GLY A 38 28.66 12.91 0.01
N GLY A 39 28.27 12.15 -1.02
CA GLY A 39 29.17 11.53 -2.00
C GLY A 39 29.99 10.34 -1.46
N VAL A 40 29.63 9.80 -0.29
CA VAL A 40 30.34 8.68 0.37
C VAL A 40 29.84 7.33 -0.13
N CYS A 41 28.52 7.18 -0.28
CA CYS A 41 27.91 5.95 -0.78
C CYS A 41 27.95 5.88 -2.31
N ASP A 42 27.91 4.67 -2.86
CA ASP A 42 27.84 4.52 -4.32
C ASP A 42 26.57 5.17 -4.87
N SER A 43 26.59 5.56 -6.14
CA SER A 43 25.45 6.19 -6.79
C SER A 43 24.16 5.41 -6.56
N TYR A 44 23.11 6.14 -6.16
CA TYR A 44 21.76 5.62 -5.86
C TYR A 44 21.65 4.68 -4.66
N GLN A 45 22.73 4.44 -3.89
CA GLN A 45 22.60 3.78 -2.60
C GLN A 45 22.01 4.76 -1.58
N PRO A 46 20.86 4.45 -0.96
CA PRO A 46 20.38 5.25 0.15
C PRO A 46 21.25 4.99 1.39
N CYS A 47 21.22 5.92 2.33
CA CYS A 47 22.05 5.88 3.52
C CYS A 47 21.38 6.50 4.76
N LEU A 48 21.99 6.23 5.90
CA LEU A 48 21.82 6.99 7.15
C LEU A 48 23.10 7.75 7.43
N ALA A 49 23.00 8.94 8.02
CA ALA A 49 24.16 9.74 8.41
C ALA A 49 24.18 10.06 9.90
N TYR A 50 25.36 9.95 10.50
CA TYR A 50 25.62 10.16 11.92
C TYR A 50 26.68 11.25 12.06
N ASN A 51 26.53 12.11 13.06
CA ASN A 51 27.59 13.03 13.43
C ASN A 51 28.73 12.24 14.07
N VAL A 52 29.98 12.50 13.68
CA VAL A 52 31.16 11.76 14.17
C VAL A 52 31.36 11.88 15.69
N SER A 53 30.74 12.86 16.35
CA SER A 53 30.70 12.95 17.83
C SER A 53 29.81 11.88 18.50
N ASP A 54 28.98 11.17 17.75
CA ASP A 54 28.09 10.08 18.20
C ASP A 54 28.66 8.70 17.78
N THR A 55 29.91 8.42 18.16
CA THR A 55 30.64 7.20 17.72
C THR A 55 30.07 5.88 18.26
N THR A 56 29.06 5.91 19.14
CA THR A 56 28.45 4.71 19.72
C THR A 56 27.40 4.05 18.82
N SER A 57 26.94 4.75 17.78
CA SER A 57 25.78 4.34 16.99
C SER A 57 26.12 3.61 15.68
N CYS A 58 27.39 3.52 15.28
CA CYS A 58 27.73 2.97 13.97
C CYS A 58 29.04 2.17 13.89
N ASN A 59 28.93 0.84 13.84
CA ASN A 59 30.06 -0.08 13.72
C ASN A 59 30.54 -0.34 12.27
N SER A 60 29.82 0.16 11.26
CA SER A 60 30.10 -0.10 9.84
C SER A 60 30.02 1.15 8.96
N CYS A 61 30.14 2.33 9.57
CA CYS A 61 30.06 3.59 8.85
C CYS A 61 31.32 3.89 8.04
N VAL A 62 31.11 4.62 6.95
CA VAL A 62 32.17 5.27 6.17
C VAL A 62 32.14 6.76 6.49
N ALA A 63 33.27 7.30 6.96
CA ALA A 63 33.40 8.73 7.24
C ALA A 63 33.54 9.53 5.94
N ASP A 64 33.00 10.75 5.93
CA ASP A 64 33.26 11.68 4.84
C ASP A 64 34.71 12.19 4.84
N ALA A 65 35.09 12.89 3.77
CA ALA A 65 36.44 13.43 3.62
C ALA A 65 36.77 14.53 4.65
N ALA A 66 35.75 15.20 5.19
CA ALA A 66 35.92 16.23 6.22
C ALA A 66 36.13 15.62 7.62
N GLY A 67 35.64 14.40 7.86
CA GLY A 67 35.67 13.74 9.16
C GLY A 67 34.57 14.22 10.11
N ASP A 68 33.54 14.88 9.58
CA ASP A 68 32.45 15.48 10.36
C ASP A 68 31.20 14.56 10.39
N CYS A 69 31.02 13.76 9.33
CA CYS A 69 29.87 12.87 9.16
C CYS A 69 30.30 11.42 8.88
N SER A 70 29.49 10.47 9.31
CA SER A 70 29.66 9.03 9.13
C SER A 70 28.39 8.41 8.56
N PHE A 71 28.51 7.62 7.50
CA PHE A 71 27.37 7.12 6.73
C PHE A 71 27.26 5.59 6.76
N VAL A 72 26.05 5.06 6.93
CA VAL A 72 25.72 3.66 6.64
C VAL A 72 25.13 3.62 5.24
N CYS A 73 25.86 3.04 4.30
CA CYS A 73 25.42 2.88 2.91
C CYS A 73 24.67 1.55 2.74
N TYR A 74 23.47 1.60 2.18
CA TYR A 74 22.70 0.40 1.87
C TYR A 74 22.89 0.00 0.42
N ASN A 75 23.63 -1.08 0.20
CA ASN A 75 23.78 -1.65 -1.13
C ASN A 75 22.46 -2.26 -1.62
N ILE A 76 21.80 -1.55 -2.54
CA ILE A 76 20.54 -1.94 -3.19
C ILE A 76 20.66 -3.17 -4.10
N TYR A 77 21.89 -3.53 -4.45
CA TYR A 77 22.23 -4.69 -5.27
C TYR A 77 23.20 -5.58 -4.48
N ARG A 78 22.68 -6.27 -3.44
CA ARG A 78 23.48 -7.21 -2.63
C ARG A 78 24.07 -8.33 -3.47
N GLU A 79 23.37 -8.71 -4.53
CA GLU A 79 23.84 -9.53 -5.64
C GLU A 79 23.65 -8.76 -6.95
N GLU A 80 24.43 -9.05 -8.00
CA GLU A 80 24.23 -8.41 -9.32
C GLU A 80 22.81 -8.72 -9.80
N PRO A 81 21.94 -7.70 -9.92
CA PRO A 81 20.53 -7.90 -10.17
C PRO A 81 20.35 -8.39 -11.61
N ALA A 82 19.56 -9.45 -11.79
CA ALA A 82 19.11 -9.85 -13.11
C ALA A 82 18.22 -8.77 -13.77
N ASP A 83 17.56 -7.94 -12.95
CA ASP A 83 16.65 -6.88 -13.39
C ASP A 83 16.99 -5.54 -12.70
N ARG A 84 17.55 -4.60 -13.45
CA ARG A 84 17.85 -3.23 -12.96
C ARG A 84 16.65 -2.29 -13.03
N SER A 85 15.51 -2.75 -13.56
CA SER A 85 14.27 -1.98 -13.60
C SER A 85 13.49 -2.01 -12.27
N LEU A 86 13.88 -2.88 -11.35
CA LEU A 86 13.25 -3.03 -10.04
C LEU A 86 14.17 -2.52 -8.93
N PHE A 87 13.66 -1.58 -8.14
CA PHE A 87 14.24 -1.17 -6.86
C PHE A 87 13.41 -1.79 -5.74
N VAL A 88 14.08 -2.45 -4.78
CA VAL A 88 13.44 -3.01 -3.59
C VAL A 88 14.21 -2.61 -2.36
N PHE A 89 13.50 -2.07 -1.37
CA PHE A 89 14.04 -1.80 -0.05
C PHE A 89 13.05 -2.29 1.02
N PHE A 90 13.55 -3.16 1.90
CA PHE A 90 12.76 -3.63 3.03
C PHE A 90 12.99 -2.77 4.27
N ILE A 91 11.89 -2.46 4.96
CA ILE A 91 11.95 -1.94 6.32
C ILE A 91 11.55 -3.08 7.24
N THR A 92 12.51 -3.72 7.89
CA THR A 92 12.20 -4.86 8.77
C THR A 92 11.43 -4.39 9.99
N TYR A 93 10.46 -5.22 10.41
CA TYR A 93 9.59 -4.87 11.53
C TYR A 93 10.40 -4.58 12.81
N GLY A 94 10.03 -3.49 13.47
CA GLY A 94 10.60 -3.08 14.76
C GLY A 94 9.71 -3.49 15.93
N LEU A 95 9.86 -2.74 17.02
CA LEU A 95 9.04 -2.86 18.24
C LEU A 95 7.65 -2.23 18.10
N TYR A 96 7.40 -1.49 17.02
CA TYR A 96 6.10 -0.89 16.74
C TYR A 96 5.01 -1.98 16.60
N GLN A 97 3.84 -1.66 17.14
CA GLN A 97 2.64 -2.47 17.07
C GLN A 97 1.41 -1.56 16.95
N SER A 98 0.65 -1.73 15.88
CA SER A 98 -0.61 -1.01 15.66
C SER A 98 -1.75 -1.58 16.52
N GLU A 99 -2.85 -0.83 16.63
CA GLU A 99 -4.06 -1.33 17.29
C GLU A 99 -4.63 -2.54 16.57
N GLU A 100 -4.59 -2.53 15.23
CA GLU A 100 -5.02 -3.60 14.36
C GLU A 100 -4.17 -4.87 14.54
N GLU A 101 -2.85 -4.74 14.70
CA GLU A 101 -1.96 -5.88 15.02
C GLU A 101 -2.30 -6.46 16.38
N ARG A 102 -2.48 -5.61 17.40
CA ARG A 102 -2.85 -6.06 18.74
C ARG A 102 -4.18 -6.80 18.74
N ALA A 103 -5.18 -6.30 18.01
CA ALA A 103 -6.47 -6.96 17.86
C ALA A 103 -6.32 -8.33 17.16
N ALA A 104 -5.57 -8.39 16.05
CA ALA A 104 -5.34 -9.63 15.31
C ALA A 104 -4.66 -10.71 16.16
N ARG A 105 -3.70 -10.35 17.01
CA ARG A 105 -3.03 -11.28 17.95
C ARG A 105 -3.95 -11.84 19.03
N ILE A 106 -4.97 -11.08 19.43
CA ILE A 106 -5.98 -11.52 20.41
C ILE A 106 -6.96 -12.49 19.74
N GLU A 107 -7.33 -12.21 18.49
CA GLU A 107 -8.28 -13.02 17.73
C GLU A 107 -7.68 -14.33 17.22
N ASP A 108 -6.42 -14.31 16.76
CA ASP A 108 -5.73 -15.45 16.19
C ASP A 108 -4.47 -15.84 17.01
N SER A 109 -4.60 -16.91 17.78
CA SER A 109 -3.48 -17.49 18.55
C SER A 109 -2.32 -18.02 17.69
N THR A 110 -2.51 -18.17 16.37
CA THR A 110 -1.47 -18.62 15.44
C THR A 110 -0.75 -17.46 14.75
N TYR A 111 -1.13 -16.21 15.02
CA TYR A 111 -0.60 -15.01 14.35
C TYR A 111 0.93 -14.96 14.32
N ASP A 112 1.59 -15.21 15.45
CA ASP A 112 3.06 -15.20 15.54
C ASP A 112 3.72 -16.34 14.76
N VAL A 113 3.10 -17.52 14.75
CA VAL A 113 3.59 -18.67 13.98
C VAL A 113 3.50 -18.37 12.50
N THR A 114 2.39 -17.78 12.06
CA THR A 114 2.20 -17.33 10.67
C THR A 114 3.21 -16.25 10.30
N LEU A 115 3.45 -15.26 11.17
CA LEU A 115 4.44 -14.21 10.95
C LEU A 115 5.86 -14.78 10.76
N GLN A 116 6.24 -15.79 11.56
CA GLN A 116 7.55 -16.46 11.45
C GLN A 116 7.67 -17.32 10.19
N SER A 117 6.56 -17.69 9.54
CA SER A 117 6.57 -18.48 8.30
C SER A 117 6.79 -17.64 7.05
N ILE A 118 6.75 -16.31 7.15
CA ILE A 118 6.99 -15.40 6.03
C ILE A 118 8.44 -15.57 5.55
N PRO A 119 8.68 -15.78 4.24
CA PRO A 119 10.03 -15.87 3.69
C PRO A 119 10.88 -14.62 4.00
N ASP A 120 12.15 -14.84 4.28
CA ASP A 120 13.12 -13.78 4.52
C ASP A 120 13.99 -13.57 3.27
N ASN A 121 13.76 -12.46 2.58
CA ASN A 121 14.50 -12.06 1.38
C ASN A 121 15.55 -10.96 1.64
N THR A 122 15.94 -10.75 2.91
CA THR A 122 16.92 -9.71 3.31
C THR A 122 18.37 -10.03 2.92
N SER A 123 18.64 -11.27 2.49
CA SER A 123 19.92 -11.61 1.84
C SER A 123 19.99 -11.05 0.42
N THR A 124 18.85 -10.97 -0.27
CA THR A 124 18.75 -10.57 -1.69
C THR A 124 18.62 -9.06 -1.86
N TYR A 125 17.81 -8.41 -1.02
CA TYR A 125 17.49 -7.00 -1.14
C TYR A 125 18.02 -6.18 0.04
N ALA A 126 18.24 -4.89 -0.21
CA ALA A 126 18.62 -3.96 0.86
C ALA A 126 17.51 -3.82 1.90
N TRP A 127 17.93 -3.59 3.14
CA TRP A 127 17.00 -3.42 4.25
C TRP A 127 17.58 -2.60 5.39
N ALA A 128 16.69 -1.95 6.15
CA ALA A 128 16.98 -1.32 7.42
C ALA A 128 15.88 -1.66 8.45
N SER A 129 16.21 -1.64 9.74
CA SER A 129 15.23 -1.91 10.78
C SER A 129 14.40 -0.68 11.11
N ASN A 130 13.09 -0.86 11.30
CA ASN A 130 12.20 0.19 11.81
C ASN A 130 12.47 0.58 13.28
N ASN A 131 13.37 -0.14 13.98
CA ASN A 131 13.92 0.33 15.26
C ASN A 131 14.97 1.43 15.09
N ILE A 132 15.45 1.64 13.86
CA ILE A 132 16.49 2.61 13.51
C ILE A 132 15.88 3.69 12.62
N ILE A 133 15.22 3.31 11.52
CA ILE A 133 14.66 4.28 10.58
C ILE A 133 13.23 4.65 10.96
N THR A 134 12.98 5.96 11.03
CA THR A 134 11.68 6.56 11.35
C THR A 134 11.17 7.44 10.21
N ARG A 135 12.00 7.72 9.20
CA ARG A 135 11.63 8.49 8.02
C ARG A 135 12.35 7.98 6.77
N VAL A 136 11.68 8.05 5.62
CA VAL A 136 12.30 7.88 4.30
C VAL A 136 12.14 9.19 3.53
N ASP A 137 13.28 9.77 3.14
CA ASP A 137 13.34 10.99 2.36
C ASP A 137 13.34 10.73 0.86
N ALA A 138 13.33 11.81 0.07
CA ALA A 138 13.50 11.77 -1.38
C ALA A 138 14.59 10.77 -1.81
N LEU A 139 14.18 9.84 -2.68
CA LEU A 139 15.06 8.82 -3.25
C LEU A 139 15.52 9.25 -4.64
N ASP A 140 16.83 9.16 -4.86
CA ASP A 140 17.45 9.24 -6.17
C ASP A 140 17.67 7.83 -6.72
N LEU A 141 17.09 7.53 -7.88
CA LEU A 141 17.04 6.19 -8.44
C LEU A 141 17.73 6.13 -9.80
N PRO A 142 18.29 4.96 -10.19
CA PRO A 142 18.82 4.77 -11.52
C PRO A 142 17.78 5.09 -12.60
N SER A 143 18.21 5.66 -13.72
CA SER A 143 17.33 5.95 -14.86
C SER A 143 16.67 4.72 -15.48
N ALA A 144 17.21 3.53 -15.23
CA ALA A 144 16.64 2.26 -15.66
C ALA A 144 15.49 1.77 -14.76
N THR A 145 15.33 2.31 -13.56
CA THR A 145 14.34 1.86 -12.57
C THR A 145 12.93 2.27 -13.00
N LEU A 146 12.05 1.30 -13.22
CA LEU A 146 10.64 1.54 -13.60
C LEU A 146 9.69 1.21 -12.44
N SER A 147 10.13 0.36 -11.52
CA SER A 147 9.37 -0.22 -10.43
C SER A 147 10.05 0.02 -9.09
N VAL A 148 9.32 0.53 -8.10
CA VAL A 148 9.83 0.80 -6.75
C VAL A 148 9.00 0.05 -5.72
N VAL A 149 9.66 -0.76 -4.91
CA VAL A 149 9.07 -1.48 -3.77
C VAL A 149 9.71 -0.97 -2.48
N LEU A 150 8.90 -0.29 -1.67
CA LEU A 150 9.18 -0.05 -0.26
C LEU A 150 8.21 -0.90 0.54
N ALA A 151 8.73 -1.88 1.27
CA ALA A 151 7.89 -2.86 1.95
C ALA A 151 8.32 -3.06 3.41
N GLY A 152 7.35 -2.97 4.31
CA GLY A 152 7.52 -3.42 5.69
C GLY A 152 7.69 -4.95 5.74
N GLY A 153 8.59 -5.42 6.60
CA GLY A 153 8.92 -6.83 6.75
C GLY A 153 10.14 -7.25 5.93
N THR A 154 10.12 -8.48 5.42
CA THR A 154 11.23 -9.14 4.72
C THR A 154 10.83 -9.71 3.37
N SER A 155 9.59 -9.46 2.93
CA SER A 155 9.02 -9.93 1.68
C SER A 155 7.96 -8.95 1.19
N PHE A 156 7.88 -8.77 -0.13
CA PHE A 156 6.80 -8.02 -0.79
C PHE A 156 5.81 -8.94 -1.52
N GLU A 157 6.11 -10.25 -1.60
CA GLU A 157 5.23 -11.27 -2.16
C GLU A 157 4.29 -11.86 -1.10
N TYR A 158 4.80 -11.95 0.14
CA TYR A 158 4.09 -12.52 1.27
C TYR A 158 4.07 -11.50 2.42
N MET A 159 2.88 -11.19 2.93
CA MET A 159 2.69 -10.29 4.06
C MET A 159 1.59 -10.82 4.96
N LEU A 160 1.60 -10.40 6.23
CA LEU A 160 0.56 -10.72 7.20
C LEU A 160 -0.24 -9.46 7.51
N LYS A 161 -1.56 -9.52 7.33
CA LYS A 161 -2.47 -8.39 7.56
C LYS A 161 -2.26 -7.84 8.97
N SER A 162 -2.35 -6.52 9.09
CA SER A 162 -2.15 -5.74 10.32
C SER A 162 -0.70 -5.59 10.75
N LYS A 163 0.23 -6.49 10.38
CA LYS A 163 1.65 -6.31 10.71
C LYS A 163 2.26 -5.26 9.78
N VAL A 164 2.65 -4.12 10.34
CA VAL A 164 3.21 -3.01 9.57
C VAL A 164 4.43 -2.38 10.27
N VAL A 165 5.20 -1.60 9.51
CA VAL A 165 6.17 -0.64 10.04
C VAL A 165 5.53 0.74 10.24
N ASP A 166 6.12 1.57 11.09
CA ASP A 166 5.68 2.95 11.33
C ASP A 166 6.82 3.92 11.06
N LEU A 167 6.65 4.74 10.03
CA LEU A 167 7.64 5.74 9.60
C LEU A 167 6.96 6.83 8.77
N GLU A 168 7.62 7.98 8.69
CA GLU A 168 7.22 9.10 7.84
C GLU A 168 7.78 8.93 6.42
N LEU A 169 6.96 9.19 5.40
CA LEU A 169 7.41 9.33 4.02
C LEU A 169 7.44 10.81 3.64
N ALA A 170 8.53 11.25 3.01
CA ALA A 170 8.62 12.61 2.52
C ALA A 170 7.59 12.90 1.41
N ASP A 171 7.05 14.12 1.39
CA ASP A 171 6.10 14.57 0.37
C ASP A 171 6.67 14.57 -1.05
N ASP A 172 7.99 14.53 -1.20
CA ASP A 172 8.70 14.49 -2.47
C ASP A 172 9.37 13.14 -2.77
N LEU A 173 9.09 12.10 -1.97
CA LEU A 173 9.75 10.77 -1.95
C LEU A 173 10.22 10.27 -3.33
N LEU A 174 9.30 10.23 -4.30
CA LEU A 174 9.56 9.75 -5.67
C LEU A 174 9.20 10.79 -6.74
N THR A 175 8.86 12.02 -6.37
CA THR A 175 8.34 13.03 -7.30
C THR A 175 9.28 13.34 -8.47
N ALA A 176 10.58 13.38 -8.19
CA ALA A 176 11.62 13.60 -9.19
C ALA A 176 11.85 12.39 -10.13
N GLN A 177 11.37 11.20 -9.74
CA GLN A 177 11.64 9.93 -10.41
C GLN A 177 10.64 9.67 -11.56
N THR A 178 10.66 10.52 -12.57
CA THR A 178 9.71 10.53 -13.71
C THR A 178 9.72 9.27 -14.57
N GLN A 179 10.75 8.43 -14.47
CA GLN A 179 10.85 7.13 -15.12
C GLN A 179 10.01 6.05 -14.42
N VAL A 180 9.74 6.21 -13.12
CA VAL A 180 9.03 5.23 -12.31
C VAL A 180 7.55 5.29 -12.64
N ASN A 181 6.96 4.14 -12.92
CA ASN A 181 5.54 4.04 -13.26
C ASN A 181 4.79 2.96 -12.45
N ARG A 182 5.51 2.16 -11.65
CA ARG A 182 4.92 1.19 -10.73
C ARG A 182 5.49 1.36 -9.33
N VAL A 183 4.62 1.55 -8.36
CA VAL A 183 5.00 1.80 -6.96
C VAL A 183 4.26 0.83 -6.04
N TRP A 184 5.01 0.23 -5.13
CA TRP A 184 4.51 -0.59 -4.04
C TRP A 184 4.95 0.05 -2.73
N LEU A 185 3.97 0.46 -1.91
CA LEU A 185 4.14 0.89 -0.54
C LEU A 185 3.39 -0.10 0.34
N LEU A 186 4.07 -1.13 0.83
CA LEU A 186 3.44 -2.30 1.44
C LEU A 186 3.73 -2.37 2.93
N SER A 187 2.79 -2.91 3.70
CA SER A 187 3.01 -3.25 5.12
C SER A 187 3.56 -2.07 5.94
N MET A 188 3.04 -0.87 5.70
CA MET A 188 3.45 0.36 6.40
C MET A 188 2.23 1.13 6.86
N ASN A 189 2.31 1.75 8.04
CA ASN A 189 1.23 2.53 8.59
C ASN A 189 1.02 3.83 7.80
N LEU A 190 0.02 3.84 6.90
CA LEU A 190 -0.35 5.05 6.12
C LEU A 190 -1.61 5.73 6.65
N LYS A 191 -2.16 5.29 7.78
CA LYS A 191 -3.44 5.77 8.32
C LYS A 191 -3.51 7.30 8.40
N GLU A 192 -2.47 7.93 8.92
CA GLU A 192 -2.37 9.39 9.09
C GLU A 192 -1.68 10.09 7.90
N GLN A 193 -1.12 9.35 6.94
CA GLN A 193 -0.35 9.88 5.82
C GLN A 193 -1.10 9.77 4.47
N ILE A 194 -2.21 9.04 4.41
CA ILE A 194 -2.88 8.70 3.14
C ILE A 194 -3.26 9.94 2.31
N GLY A 195 -3.59 11.07 2.95
CA GLY A 195 -3.90 12.33 2.26
C GLY A 195 -2.71 12.96 1.51
N THR A 196 -1.47 12.58 1.85
CA THR A 196 -0.23 13.07 1.23
C THR A 196 0.35 12.09 0.21
N VAL A 197 -0.15 10.84 0.15
CA VAL A 197 0.39 9.79 -0.73
C VAL A 197 0.31 10.16 -2.22
N ARG A 198 -0.62 11.04 -2.60
CA ARG A 198 -0.69 11.55 -3.98
C ARG A 198 0.49 12.44 -4.34
N ASP A 199 1.02 13.20 -3.37
CA ASP A 199 2.10 14.16 -3.56
C ASP A 199 3.46 13.47 -3.66
N LEU A 200 3.69 12.40 -2.89
CA LEU A 200 4.97 11.67 -2.90
C LEU A 200 5.25 10.87 -4.19
N LEU A 201 4.25 10.71 -5.07
CA LEU A 201 4.33 9.84 -6.24
C LEU A 201 4.69 10.62 -7.53
N PRO A 202 5.45 10.01 -8.46
CA PRO A 202 5.66 10.58 -9.78
C PRO A 202 4.34 10.64 -10.57
N ILE A 203 4.20 11.66 -11.41
CA ILE A 203 3.03 11.81 -12.31
C ILE A 203 2.86 10.66 -13.31
N SER A 204 3.93 9.90 -13.58
CA SER A 204 3.97 8.72 -14.42
C SER A 204 3.41 7.46 -13.76
N THR A 205 2.99 7.52 -12.49
CA THR A 205 2.46 6.35 -11.76
C THR A 205 1.22 5.79 -12.44
N THR A 206 1.34 4.58 -12.98
CA THR A 206 0.25 3.81 -13.62
C THR A 206 -0.27 2.69 -12.73
N TYR A 207 0.60 2.17 -11.87
CA TYR A 207 0.35 1.07 -10.96
C TYR A 207 0.72 1.50 -9.54
N LEU A 208 -0.21 1.40 -8.61
CA LEU A 208 0.01 1.67 -7.20
C LEU A 208 -0.54 0.53 -6.35
N ASN A 209 0.31 -0.01 -5.49
CA ASN A 209 -0.07 -1.03 -4.52
C ASN A 209 0.20 -0.56 -3.11
N LEU A 210 -0.88 -0.40 -2.33
CA LEU A 210 -0.90 0.00 -0.93
C LEU A 210 -1.42 -1.14 -0.05
N ALA A 211 -1.08 -2.39 -0.39
CA ALA A 211 -1.56 -3.54 0.37
C ALA A 211 -1.02 -3.52 1.81
N ASN A 212 -1.91 -3.86 2.76
CA ASN A 212 -1.59 -3.92 4.19
C ASN A 212 -1.05 -2.58 4.74
N THR A 213 -1.77 -1.48 4.51
CA THR A 213 -1.34 -0.13 4.94
C THR A 213 -2.25 0.53 5.99
N LEU A 214 -3.08 -0.28 6.65
CA LEU A 214 -4.04 0.12 7.69
C LEU A 214 -5.11 1.12 7.22
N LEU A 215 -5.45 1.14 5.93
CA LEU A 215 -6.46 2.06 5.41
C LEU A 215 -7.88 1.62 5.81
N HIS A 216 -8.67 2.53 6.37
CA HIS A 216 -10.08 2.29 6.73
C HIS A 216 -11.06 2.87 5.70
N GLU A 217 -10.59 3.77 4.84
CA GLU A 217 -11.38 4.43 3.81
C GLU A 217 -10.71 4.30 2.45
N PHE A 218 -11.51 4.38 1.38
CA PHE A 218 -10.98 4.39 0.02
C PHE A 218 -10.25 5.72 -0.25
N PRO A 219 -8.98 5.70 -0.67
CA PRO A 219 -8.18 6.90 -0.86
C PRO A 219 -8.51 7.60 -2.19
N THR A 220 -9.60 8.38 -2.18
CA THR A 220 -10.14 9.03 -3.38
C THR A 220 -9.16 10.00 -4.05
N ASP A 221 -8.31 10.68 -3.27
CA ASP A 221 -7.31 11.63 -3.78
C ASP A 221 -6.33 10.99 -4.78
N LEU A 222 -6.04 9.69 -4.63
CA LEU A 222 -5.15 8.96 -5.56
C LEU A 222 -5.72 8.85 -6.97
N LEU A 223 -7.05 8.96 -7.12
CA LEU A 223 -7.70 8.96 -8.43
C LEU A 223 -7.39 10.24 -9.24
N SER A 224 -6.85 11.28 -8.61
CA SER A 224 -6.41 12.50 -9.29
C SER A 224 -5.09 12.33 -10.04
N LEU A 225 -4.28 11.30 -9.73
CA LEU A 225 -3.03 11.00 -10.43
C LEU A 225 -3.27 10.87 -11.94
N PRO A 226 -2.50 11.55 -12.81
CA PRO A 226 -2.88 11.69 -14.21
C PRO A 226 -2.81 10.37 -14.98
N SER A 227 -1.91 9.46 -14.59
CA SER A 227 -1.63 8.23 -15.32
C SER A 227 -2.16 6.96 -14.64
N ILE A 228 -2.78 7.06 -13.45
CA ILE A 228 -3.15 5.89 -12.66
C ILE A 228 -4.21 5.04 -13.39
N SER A 229 -3.91 3.75 -13.52
CA SER A 229 -4.82 2.78 -14.13
C SER A 229 -5.03 1.53 -13.28
N SER A 230 -4.17 1.29 -12.28
CA SER A 230 -4.24 0.09 -11.43
C SER A 230 -3.97 0.47 -9.98
N LEU A 231 -4.95 0.18 -9.13
CA LEU A 231 -4.90 0.50 -7.70
C LEU A 231 -5.20 -0.75 -6.87
N TYR A 232 -4.23 -1.17 -6.07
CA TYR A 232 -4.34 -2.34 -5.20
C TYR A 232 -4.32 -1.90 -3.75
N LEU A 233 -5.41 -2.18 -3.04
CA LEU A 233 -5.68 -1.82 -1.65
C LEU A 233 -5.99 -3.07 -0.82
N ASN A 234 -5.44 -4.22 -1.23
CA ASN A 234 -5.70 -5.50 -0.57
C ASN A 234 -5.24 -5.48 0.89
N MET A 235 -5.84 -6.31 1.73
CA MET A 235 -5.44 -6.49 3.13
C MET A 235 -5.50 -5.20 3.98
N ASN A 236 -6.42 -4.30 3.66
CA ASN A 236 -6.72 -3.11 4.46
C ASN A 236 -8.01 -3.32 5.28
N PHE A 237 -8.60 -2.24 5.80
CA PHE A 237 -9.81 -2.24 6.63
C PHE A 237 -10.95 -1.44 5.98
N ILE A 238 -10.93 -1.30 4.66
CA ILE A 238 -11.94 -0.54 3.91
C ILE A 238 -13.27 -1.27 4.00
N THR A 239 -14.33 -0.55 4.40
CA THR A 239 -15.66 -1.14 4.63
C THR A 239 -16.68 -0.80 3.54
N ALA A 240 -16.44 0.25 2.77
CA ALA A 240 -17.32 0.66 1.69
C ALA A 240 -16.58 1.49 0.64
N VAL A 241 -17.08 1.45 -0.59
CA VAL A 241 -16.81 2.44 -1.64
C VAL A 241 -18.16 3.01 -2.05
N ASN A 242 -18.38 4.31 -1.85
CA ASN A 242 -19.68 4.93 -2.15
C ASN A 242 -19.77 5.41 -3.61
N SER A 243 -20.98 5.81 -4.02
CA SER A 243 -21.28 6.26 -5.39
C SER A 243 -20.62 7.57 -5.83
N THR A 244 -19.98 8.32 -4.93
CA THR A 244 -19.20 9.52 -5.30
C THR A 244 -17.77 9.18 -5.72
N VAL A 245 -17.31 7.97 -5.41
CA VAL A 245 -16.00 7.48 -5.82
C VAL A 245 -16.07 6.97 -7.25
N GLY A 246 -15.25 7.50 -8.15
CA GLY A 246 -15.22 7.04 -9.52
C GLY A 246 -14.06 7.59 -10.33
N SER A 247 -13.70 6.89 -11.40
CA SER A 247 -12.66 7.30 -12.33
C SER A 247 -12.75 6.53 -13.64
N SER A 248 -12.71 7.25 -14.76
CA SER A 248 -12.63 6.64 -16.09
C SER A 248 -11.22 6.15 -16.45
N LYS A 249 -10.19 6.47 -15.64
CA LYS A 249 -8.80 6.06 -15.89
C LYS A 249 -8.49 4.66 -15.33
N ILE A 250 -9.22 4.24 -14.30
CA ILE A 250 -8.95 3.00 -13.59
C ILE A 250 -9.45 1.80 -14.39
N ILE A 251 -8.56 0.82 -14.55
CA ILE A 251 -8.77 -0.43 -15.28
C ILE A 251 -8.74 -1.62 -14.30
N ASN A 252 -7.92 -1.56 -13.25
CA ASN A 252 -7.79 -2.63 -12.27
C ASN A 252 -7.95 -2.09 -10.84
N ILE A 253 -8.81 -2.75 -10.05
CA ILE A 253 -8.95 -2.49 -8.62
C ILE A 253 -8.81 -3.81 -7.86
N GLY A 254 -7.87 -3.84 -6.91
CA GLY A 254 -7.78 -4.89 -5.90
C GLY A 254 -8.23 -4.38 -4.54
N LEU A 255 -9.22 -5.04 -3.95
CA LEU A 255 -9.79 -4.73 -2.64
C LEU A 255 -9.96 -6.01 -1.80
N SER A 256 -9.20 -7.07 -2.10
CA SER A 256 -9.36 -8.33 -1.38
C SER A 256 -8.91 -8.26 0.07
N ALA A 257 -9.46 -9.12 0.92
CA ALA A 257 -9.12 -9.19 2.34
C ALA A 257 -9.33 -7.85 3.08
N ASN A 258 -10.39 -7.12 2.75
CA ASN A 258 -10.83 -5.92 3.46
C ASN A 258 -11.99 -6.28 4.41
N GLY A 259 -12.82 -5.29 4.80
CA GLY A 259 -14.04 -5.49 5.58
C GLY A 259 -15.27 -5.02 4.82
N MET A 260 -15.25 -5.11 3.49
CA MET A 260 -16.24 -4.44 2.66
C MET A 260 -17.63 -5.05 2.79
N THR A 261 -18.62 -4.20 3.03
CA THR A 261 -20.04 -4.55 3.08
C THR A 261 -20.81 -3.99 1.88
N SER A 262 -20.24 -3.03 1.16
CA SER A 262 -20.83 -2.42 -0.04
C SER A 262 -19.78 -1.90 -1.01
N PHE A 263 -20.14 -1.85 -2.29
CA PHE A 263 -19.34 -1.25 -3.36
C PHE A 263 -20.28 -0.60 -4.38
N GLU A 264 -20.20 0.73 -4.48
CA GLU A 264 -21.05 1.56 -5.34
C GLU A 264 -20.24 2.46 -6.28
N GLY A 265 -18.91 2.32 -6.32
CA GLY A 265 -18.04 3.19 -7.09
C GLY A 265 -18.26 3.09 -8.61
N ASP A 266 -18.13 4.24 -9.29
CA ASP A 266 -18.34 4.37 -10.74
C ASP A 266 -17.01 4.33 -11.51
N PHE A 267 -16.67 3.15 -12.02
CA PHE A 267 -15.46 2.91 -12.79
C PHE A 267 -15.81 2.35 -14.18
N PRO A 268 -16.21 3.19 -15.15
CA PRO A 268 -16.80 2.74 -16.41
C PRO A 268 -15.85 1.91 -17.30
N ASN A 269 -14.54 2.04 -17.10
CA ASN A 269 -13.50 1.33 -17.85
C ASN A 269 -12.84 0.19 -17.05
N LEU A 270 -13.40 -0.17 -15.89
CA LEU A 270 -12.85 -1.23 -15.05
C LEU A 270 -12.94 -2.58 -15.75
N ALA A 271 -11.80 -3.25 -15.91
CA ALA A 271 -11.68 -4.58 -16.51
C ALA A 271 -11.52 -5.67 -15.45
N VAL A 272 -10.80 -5.38 -14.36
CA VAL A 272 -10.54 -6.33 -13.28
C VAL A 272 -10.95 -5.74 -11.94
N LEU A 273 -11.81 -6.46 -11.22
CA LEU A 273 -12.24 -6.13 -9.88
C LEU A 273 -12.08 -7.35 -8.96
N ASP A 274 -11.24 -7.20 -7.93
CA ASP A 274 -11.11 -8.19 -6.87
C ASP A 274 -11.71 -7.68 -5.56
N LEU A 275 -12.83 -8.29 -5.16
CA LEU A 275 -13.56 -8.07 -3.92
C LEU A 275 -13.55 -9.34 -3.05
N SER A 276 -12.68 -10.31 -3.32
CA SER A 276 -12.60 -11.56 -2.55
C SER A 276 -12.25 -11.34 -1.07
N LYS A 277 -12.65 -12.26 -0.20
CA LYS A 277 -12.38 -12.20 1.25
C LYS A 277 -12.85 -10.89 1.89
N ASN A 278 -14.12 -10.55 1.68
CA ASN A 278 -14.78 -9.38 2.28
C ASN A 278 -16.06 -9.83 3.00
N GLU A 279 -16.90 -8.88 3.41
CA GLU A 279 -18.15 -9.10 4.15
C GLU A 279 -19.39 -8.85 3.28
N LEU A 280 -19.28 -9.00 1.95
CA LEU A 280 -20.39 -8.81 1.03
C LEU A 280 -21.42 -9.94 1.19
N THR A 281 -22.69 -9.58 1.34
CA THR A 281 -23.79 -10.54 1.44
C THR A 281 -24.52 -10.78 0.11
N GLU A 282 -24.22 -9.94 -0.88
CA GLU A 282 -24.74 -10.00 -2.24
C GLU A 282 -23.71 -9.44 -3.23
N VAL A 283 -23.88 -9.72 -4.52
CA VAL A 283 -23.08 -9.09 -5.58
C VAL A 283 -23.56 -7.64 -5.76
N PRO A 284 -22.71 -6.62 -5.55
CA PRO A 284 -23.12 -5.22 -5.65
C PRO A 284 -23.75 -4.87 -7.00
N ALA A 285 -24.93 -4.23 -6.97
CA ALA A 285 -25.73 -3.98 -8.17
C ALA A 285 -25.02 -3.14 -9.25
N ILE A 286 -24.08 -2.27 -8.86
CA ILE A 286 -23.30 -1.43 -9.77
C ILE A 286 -22.43 -2.26 -10.73
N ILE A 287 -21.98 -3.44 -10.31
CA ILE A 287 -21.11 -4.33 -11.09
C ILE A 287 -21.77 -4.72 -12.40
N PHE A 288 -23.08 -4.99 -12.39
CA PHE A 288 -23.83 -5.36 -13.59
C PHE A 288 -23.99 -4.22 -14.61
N LYS A 289 -23.57 -3.00 -14.28
CA LYS A 289 -23.51 -1.85 -15.20
C LYS A 289 -22.12 -1.63 -15.79
N MET A 290 -21.10 -2.35 -15.30
CA MET A 290 -19.70 -2.18 -15.72
C MET A 290 -19.43 -2.96 -17.01
N SER A 291 -19.76 -2.36 -18.16
CA SER A 291 -19.67 -3.03 -19.47
C SER A 291 -18.25 -3.44 -19.89
N SER A 292 -17.23 -2.86 -19.26
CA SER A 292 -15.82 -3.16 -19.54
C SER A 292 -15.27 -4.30 -18.69
N LEU A 293 -16.03 -4.79 -17.70
CA LEU A 293 -15.54 -5.76 -16.72
C LEU A 293 -15.39 -7.14 -17.36
N THR A 294 -14.20 -7.73 -17.25
CA THR A 294 -13.88 -9.06 -17.77
C THR A 294 -13.54 -10.06 -16.68
N SER A 295 -13.06 -9.59 -15.53
CA SER A 295 -12.66 -10.43 -14.40
C SER A 295 -13.24 -9.90 -13.10
N LEU A 296 -13.97 -10.76 -12.40
CA LEU A 296 -14.60 -10.46 -11.12
C LEU A 296 -14.27 -11.55 -10.11
N TYR A 297 -13.69 -11.16 -8.98
CA TYR A 297 -13.37 -12.06 -7.88
C TYR A 297 -14.16 -11.69 -6.63
N LEU A 298 -14.89 -12.65 -6.07
CA LEU A 298 -15.81 -12.50 -4.95
C LEU A 298 -15.72 -13.66 -3.96
N ALA A 299 -14.88 -14.68 -4.20
CA ALA A 299 -14.76 -15.83 -3.31
C ALA A 299 -14.40 -15.42 -1.88
N GLY A 300 -14.87 -16.19 -0.88
CA GLY A 300 -14.66 -15.86 0.53
C GLY A 300 -15.48 -14.67 1.04
N ASN A 301 -16.61 -14.35 0.41
CA ASN A 301 -17.62 -13.46 0.94
C ASN A 301 -18.82 -14.24 1.50
N PRO A 302 -19.53 -13.74 2.51
CA PRO A 302 -20.71 -14.39 3.10
C PRO A 302 -21.99 -14.23 2.24
N LEU A 303 -21.92 -14.52 0.94
CA LEU A 303 -23.01 -14.32 -0.03
C LEU A 303 -24.24 -15.16 0.33
N LYS A 304 -25.43 -14.58 0.21
CA LYS A 304 -26.66 -15.20 0.72
C LYS A 304 -27.16 -16.35 -0.16
N THR A 305 -27.46 -16.07 -1.44
CA THR A 305 -28.09 -17.02 -2.37
C THR A 305 -27.54 -16.84 -3.78
N PRO A 306 -27.37 -17.92 -4.58
CA PRO A 306 -26.96 -17.87 -5.97
C PRO A 306 -28.17 -17.60 -6.88
N THR A 307 -28.87 -16.48 -6.67
CA THR A 307 -30.07 -16.09 -7.43
C THR A 307 -29.84 -14.74 -8.11
N PHE A 308 -30.06 -14.69 -9.41
CA PHE A 308 -29.80 -13.52 -10.26
C PHE A 308 -30.91 -13.35 -11.29
N THR A 309 -31.10 -12.13 -11.81
CA THR A 309 -31.98 -11.88 -12.96
C THR A 309 -31.39 -12.48 -14.24
N ALA A 310 -32.20 -12.60 -15.30
CA ALA A 310 -31.71 -13.12 -16.58
C ALA A 310 -30.54 -12.29 -17.14
N ASP A 311 -30.63 -10.96 -17.03
CA ASP A 311 -29.58 -10.04 -17.49
C ASP A 311 -28.30 -10.14 -16.66
N GLN A 312 -28.42 -10.28 -15.34
CA GLN A 312 -27.27 -10.50 -14.46
C GLN A 312 -26.57 -11.82 -14.77
N VAL A 313 -27.31 -12.89 -15.06
CA VAL A 313 -26.72 -14.17 -15.49
C VAL A 313 -25.98 -14.00 -16.82
N ASN A 314 -26.58 -13.32 -17.81
CA ASN A 314 -25.93 -13.06 -19.09
C ASN A 314 -24.64 -12.25 -18.93
N PHE A 315 -24.65 -11.23 -18.06
CA PHE A 315 -23.47 -10.46 -17.70
C PHE A 315 -22.36 -11.35 -17.13
N LEU A 316 -22.69 -12.15 -16.10
CA LEU A 316 -21.72 -13.03 -15.44
C LEU A 316 -21.17 -14.12 -16.37
N MET A 317 -21.99 -14.64 -17.30
CA MET A 317 -21.55 -15.58 -18.34
C MET A 317 -20.58 -14.95 -19.35
N GLY A 318 -20.62 -13.63 -19.53
CA GLY A 318 -19.72 -12.90 -20.41
C GLY A 318 -18.33 -12.64 -19.81
N LEU A 319 -18.16 -12.84 -18.49
CA LEU A 319 -16.87 -12.67 -17.83
C LEU A 319 -15.88 -13.74 -18.30
N THR A 320 -14.63 -13.34 -18.46
CA THR A 320 -13.50 -14.25 -18.71
C THR A 320 -13.08 -14.98 -17.43
N SER A 321 -13.22 -14.33 -16.27
CA SER A 321 -12.88 -14.92 -14.97
C SER A 321 -13.94 -14.58 -13.94
N PHE A 322 -14.48 -15.62 -13.30
CA PHE A 322 -15.45 -15.52 -12.23
C PHE A 322 -15.21 -16.68 -11.25
N ASP A 323 -14.94 -16.37 -9.99
CA ASP A 323 -14.37 -17.32 -9.03
C ASP A 323 -15.38 -17.95 -8.06
N LEU A 324 -16.66 -17.58 -8.16
CA LEU A 324 -17.67 -18.12 -7.26
C LEU A 324 -18.02 -19.57 -7.57
N THR A 325 -18.14 -20.36 -6.52
CA THR A 325 -18.60 -21.74 -6.51
C THR A 325 -19.86 -21.85 -5.64
N SER A 326 -20.56 -22.98 -5.69
CA SER A 326 -21.72 -23.20 -4.82
C SER A 326 -21.37 -23.12 -3.33
N GLY A 327 -20.11 -23.37 -2.95
CA GLY A 327 -19.63 -23.29 -1.58
C GLY A 327 -19.48 -21.86 -1.05
N ASP A 328 -19.49 -20.85 -1.92
CA ASP A 328 -19.38 -19.44 -1.53
C ASP A 328 -20.71 -18.83 -1.09
N PHE A 329 -21.83 -19.57 -1.20
CA PHE A 329 -23.16 -19.11 -0.81
C PHE A 329 -23.64 -19.80 0.47
N LYS A 330 -24.26 -19.02 1.38
CA LYS A 330 -24.89 -19.53 2.61
C LYS A 330 -26.05 -20.47 2.34
N GLU A 331 -26.74 -20.27 1.23
CA GLU A 331 -27.85 -21.10 0.79
C GLU A 331 -27.60 -21.63 -0.62
N ASN A 332 -27.99 -22.89 -0.85
CA ASN A 332 -27.97 -23.49 -2.19
C ASN A 332 -29.02 -22.84 -3.11
N ALA A 333 -28.83 -23.00 -4.42
CA ALA A 333 -29.82 -22.67 -5.45
C ALA A 333 -31.14 -23.41 -5.20
N LYS A 334 -32.24 -22.66 -4.98
CA LYS A 334 -33.59 -23.19 -4.71
C LYS A 334 -34.55 -22.77 -5.83
N CYS A 335 -34.46 -23.45 -6.96
CA CYS A 335 -35.38 -23.27 -8.10
C CYS A 335 -35.47 -24.54 -8.93
N ASP A 336 -36.56 -24.66 -9.69
CA ASP A 336 -36.76 -25.74 -10.65
C ASP A 336 -35.65 -25.77 -11.70
N THR A 337 -35.35 -26.95 -12.24
CA THR A 337 -34.30 -27.15 -13.25
C THR A 337 -34.50 -26.25 -14.48
N ALA A 338 -35.75 -25.89 -14.82
CA ALA A 338 -36.05 -24.97 -15.91
C ALA A 338 -35.49 -23.54 -15.70
N ALA A 339 -35.41 -23.11 -14.43
CA ALA A 339 -34.89 -21.80 -14.02
C ALA A 339 -33.40 -21.82 -13.65
N GLN A 340 -32.73 -22.98 -13.71
CA GLN A 340 -31.31 -23.09 -13.41
C GLN A 340 -30.44 -22.71 -14.61
N ARG A 341 -29.30 -22.09 -14.35
CA ARG A 341 -28.22 -21.83 -15.32
C ARG A 341 -26.87 -22.18 -14.70
N THR A 342 -25.89 -22.47 -15.54
CA THR A 342 -24.52 -22.76 -15.10
C THR A 342 -23.57 -21.69 -15.61
N ILE A 343 -22.79 -21.09 -14.71
CA ILE A 343 -21.82 -20.03 -14.99
C ILE A 343 -20.45 -20.53 -14.52
N GLN A 344 -19.55 -20.86 -15.43
CA GLN A 344 -18.19 -21.32 -15.09
C GLN A 344 -18.14 -22.44 -14.02
N GLY A 345 -19.15 -23.32 -13.98
CA GLY A 345 -19.28 -24.41 -13.00
C GLY A 345 -20.19 -24.11 -11.80
N LEU A 346 -20.54 -22.85 -11.54
CA LEU A 346 -21.54 -22.46 -10.55
C LEU A 346 -22.95 -22.68 -11.08
N THR A 347 -23.82 -23.33 -10.31
CA THR A 347 -25.26 -23.41 -10.61
C THR A 347 -26.02 -22.29 -9.92
N VAL A 348 -26.77 -21.49 -10.69
CA VAL A 348 -27.55 -20.34 -10.21
C VAL A 348 -29.02 -20.47 -10.57
N CYS A 349 -29.87 -19.73 -9.85
CA CYS A 349 -31.29 -19.58 -10.15
C CYS A 349 -31.58 -18.25 -10.87
N VAL A 350 -32.37 -18.30 -11.94
CA VAL A 350 -32.84 -17.12 -12.65
C VAL A 350 -34.17 -16.64 -12.03
N SER A 351 -34.14 -15.55 -11.26
CA SER A 351 -35.29 -15.05 -10.49
C SER A 351 -36.54 -14.82 -11.34
N ASP A 352 -36.35 -14.26 -12.54
CA ASP A 352 -37.47 -13.81 -13.37
C ASP A 352 -38.15 -14.98 -14.10
N LEU A 353 -37.51 -16.15 -14.13
CA LEU A 353 -38.11 -17.40 -14.58
C LEU A 353 -38.84 -18.14 -13.45
N VAL A 354 -38.44 -17.92 -12.19
CA VAL A 354 -39.10 -18.51 -11.00
C VAL A 354 -40.49 -17.88 -10.77
N LEU A 355 -40.65 -16.58 -11.06
CA LEU A 355 -41.95 -15.88 -10.92
C LEU A 355 -43.00 -16.35 -11.93
N ASN A 356 -42.59 -16.82 -13.12
CA ASN A 356 -43.50 -17.32 -14.15
C ASN A 356 -44.02 -18.74 -13.85
N ALA A 357 -43.33 -19.53 -13.02
CA ALA A 357 -43.81 -20.84 -12.60
C ALA A 357 -44.91 -20.74 -11.51
N ALA A 358 -44.87 -19.70 -10.66
CA ALA A 358 -45.85 -19.49 -9.60
C ALA A 358 -47.20 -18.93 -10.09
N SER A 359 -47.25 -18.33 -11.29
CA SER A 359 -48.47 -17.81 -11.92
C SER A 359 -49.19 -18.83 -12.82
N GLY A 360 -48.62 -20.02 -13.04
CA GLY A 360 -49.15 -21.06 -13.92
C GLY A 360 -49.98 -22.17 -13.24
N SER A 361 -50.23 -22.10 -11.92
CA SER A 361 -50.88 -23.20 -11.16
C SER A 361 -52.27 -22.88 -10.59
N SER A 362 -52.94 -21.85 -11.09
CA SER A 362 -54.36 -21.59 -10.77
C SER A 362 -55.21 -21.51 -12.04
N GLU A 363 -55.64 -22.66 -12.57
CA GLU A 363 -56.94 -22.83 -13.27
C GLU A 363 -57.06 -24.26 -13.83
N SER A 364 -57.70 -25.15 -13.09
CA SER A 364 -58.73 -26.07 -13.62
C SER A 364 -59.23 -26.98 -12.50
N ASN A 365 -60.33 -26.58 -11.86
CA ASN A 365 -61.33 -27.51 -11.33
C ASN A 365 -62.61 -26.70 -11.06
N GLY A 366 -63.43 -26.60 -12.09
CA GLY A 366 -64.72 -25.93 -12.05
C GLY A 366 -65.66 -26.52 -13.11
N VAL A 367 -66.64 -27.25 -12.60
CA VAL A 367 -67.85 -27.84 -13.22
C VAL A 367 -67.73 -29.23 -13.83
#